data_AF-A0A8S1WYQ4-F1
#
_entry.id   AF-A0A8S1WYQ4-F1
#
_cell.length_a   1.000
_cell.length_b   1.000
_cell.length_c   1.000
_cell.angle_alpha   90.00
_cell.angle_beta   90.00
_cell.angle_gamma   90.00
#
_symmetry.space_group_name_H-M   'P 1'
#
loop_
_entity.id
_entity.type
_entity.pdbx_description
1 polymer ?
#
loop_
_entity_poly.entity_id
_entity_poly.type
_entity_poly.pdbx_seq_one_letter_code
_entity_poly.pdbx_strand_id
1 'polypeptide(L)'
;MVYKIRNKSFFWTRAGWKNNWHPKNFNAPRPSSSEFTIGIRCRYDHNSFLRGNEINLIYQLTIHIERSQDTASSTSLATRNWKNYFRWV
;
A
#
# COMPACT_ATOMS: atom_id res chain seq x y z
N MET A 1 17.55 -23.40 24.71
CA MET A 1 18.48 -22.28 24.46
C MET A 1 18.01 -21.53 23.21
N VAL A 2 17.61 -20.26 23.31
CA VAL A 2 17.08 -19.49 22.17
C VAL A 2 18.19 -18.62 21.58
N TYR A 3 18.44 -18.72 20.27
CA TYR A 3 19.45 -17.93 19.59
C TYR A 3 19.00 -16.48 19.39
N LYS A 4 19.96 -15.54 19.46
CA LYS A 4 19.76 -14.12 19.18
C LYS A 4 20.89 -13.60 18.28
N ILE A 5 20.59 -12.60 17.47
CA ILE A 5 21.61 -11.90 16.67
C ILE A 5 22.61 -11.25 17.61
N ARG A 6 23.90 -11.58 17.45
CA ARG A 6 25.00 -11.13 18.32
C ARG A 6 25.74 -9.92 17.78
N ASN A 7 25.64 -9.66 16.47
CA ASN A 7 26.31 -8.52 15.85
C ASN A 7 25.63 -7.21 16.32
N LYS A 8 26.37 -6.42 17.10
CA LYS A 8 25.89 -5.13 17.62
C LYS A 8 25.55 -4.15 16.50
N SER A 9 26.23 -4.24 15.36
CA SER A 9 26.06 -3.36 14.20
C SER A 9 25.09 -3.92 13.17
N PHE A 10 24.31 -4.96 13.48
CA PHE A 10 23.36 -5.57 12.54
C PHE A 10 22.39 -4.55 11.91
N PHE A 11 22.05 -3.50 12.66
CA PHE A 11 21.15 -2.45 12.22
C PHE A 11 21.85 -1.15 11.78
N TRP A 12 23.18 -1.12 11.75
CA TRP A 12 23.91 0.08 11.36
C TRP A 12 23.92 0.23 9.82
N THR A 13 23.58 1.42 9.34
CA THR A 13 23.72 1.80 7.92
C THR A 13 24.60 3.03 7.78
N ARG A 14 25.05 3.34 6.55
CA ARG A 14 25.80 4.57 6.26
C ARG A 14 25.04 5.87 6.59
N ALA A 15 23.72 5.77 6.76
CA ALA A 15 22.84 6.88 7.11
C ALA A 15 22.34 6.81 8.56
N GLY A 16 22.84 5.87 9.37
CA GLY A 16 22.48 5.70 10.78
C GLY A 16 21.81 4.36 11.11
N TRP A 17 21.39 4.21 12.36
CA TRP A 17 20.74 2.99 12.86
C TRP A 17 19.34 2.80 12.28
N LYS A 18 19.06 1.62 11.70
CA LYS A 18 17.79 1.22 11.08
C LYS A 18 17.25 2.24 10.06
N ASN A 19 18.09 3.11 9.50
CA ASN A 19 17.63 4.14 8.58
C ASN A 19 17.25 3.50 7.23
N ASN A 20 15.94 3.37 7.01
CA ASN A 20 15.34 2.87 5.77
C ASN A 20 14.50 3.93 5.04
N TRP A 21 14.37 5.15 5.58
CA TRP A 21 13.60 6.25 4.99
C TRP A 21 14.46 7.21 4.16
N HIS A 22 15.74 7.38 4.51
CA HIS A 22 16.65 8.26 3.77
C HIS A 22 18.09 7.69 3.70
N PRO A 23 18.33 6.72 2.80
CA PRO A 23 19.66 6.13 2.63
C PRO A 23 20.67 7.14 2.07
N LYS A 24 21.90 7.10 2.59
CA LYS A 24 23.00 7.96 2.14
C LYS A 24 23.44 7.54 0.74
N ASN A 25 23.32 8.45 -0.21
CA ASN A 25 23.76 8.29 -1.59
C ASN A 25 24.65 9.49 -2.02
N PHE A 26 25.29 9.39 -3.18
CA PHE A 26 26.24 10.41 -3.66
C PHE A 26 25.54 11.69 -4.12
N ASN A 27 24.46 11.58 -4.89
CA ASN A 27 23.70 12.72 -5.41
C ASN A 27 22.53 13.09 -4.48
N ALA A 28 22.87 13.60 -3.30
CA ALA A 28 21.89 13.99 -2.29
C ALA A 28 21.06 15.21 -2.73
N PRO A 29 19.81 15.36 -2.22
CA PRO A 29 19.01 16.56 -2.45
C PRO A 29 19.75 17.83 -2.00
N ARG A 30 19.63 18.91 -2.79
CA ARG A 30 20.21 20.22 -2.51
C ARG A 30 19.18 21.33 -2.76
N PRO A 31 19.23 22.46 -2.03
CA PRO A 31 18.28 23.55 -2.21
C PRO A 31 18.46 24.28 -3.54
N SER A 32 17.39 24.92 -4.00
CA SER A 32 17.38 25.85 -5.14
C SER A 32 17.23 27.29 -4.65
N SER A 33 18.01 28.22 -5.20
CA SER A 33 17.84 29.66 -4.96
C SER A 33 17.06 30.30 -6.11
N SER A 34 16.02 31.06 -5.79
CA SER A 34 15.16 31.72 -6.80
C SER A 34 15.92 32.75 -7.64
N GLU A 35 16.88 33.45 -7.04
CA GLU A 35 17.65 34.52 -7.73
C GLU A 35 18.56 33.98 -8.83
N PHE A 36 19.03 32.73 -8.69
CA PHE A 36 20.00 32.12 -9.61
C PHE A 36 19.41 31.02 -10.49
N THR A 37 18.16 30.60 -10.24
CA THR A 37 17.54 29.50 -10.99
C THR A 37 16.77 30.03 -12.19
N ILE A 38 17.35 29.88 -13.38
CA ILE A 38 16.71 30.29 -14.66
C ILE A 38 15.46 29.45 -14.97
N GLY A 39 15.48 28.15 -14.63
CA GLY A 39 14.35 27.27 -14.82
C GLY A 39 14.53 25.95 -14.07
N ILE A 40 13.42 25.33 -13.69
CA ILE A 40 13.41 24.07 -12.94
C ILE A 40 12.42 23.08 -13.56
N ARG A 41 12.85 21.83 -13.67
CA ARG A 41 11.97 20.71 -14.04
C ARG A 41 11.79 19.82 -12.81
N CYS A 42 10.60 19.90 -12.22
CA CYS A 42 10.23 19.15 -11.02
C CYS A 42 8.90 18.43 -11.27
N ARG A 43 8.78 17.19 -10.79
CA ARG A 43 7.52 16.43 -10.85
C ARG A 43 6.75 16.42 -9.54
N TYR A 44 7.31 16.97 -8.46
CA TYR A 44 6.67 16.99 -7.16
C TYR A 44 5.58 18.07 -7.12
N ASP A 45 4.47 17.74 -6.47
CA ASP A 45 3.27 18.56 -6.39
C ASP A 45 2.51 18.30 -5.06
N HIS A 46 1.55 19.16 -4.74
CA HIS A 46 0.77 19.08 -3.50
C HIS A 46 -0.53 18.26 -3.64
N ASN A 47 -0.72 17.48 -4.71
CA ASN A 47 -1.97 16.73 -4.93
C ASN A 47 -1.96 15.32 -4.30
N SER A 48 -0.87 14.94 -3.62
CA SER A 48 -0.73 13.63 -2.98
C SER A 48 -1.80 13.36 -1.91
N PHE A 49 -2.26 14.39 -1.19
CA PHE A 49 -3.30 14.26 -0.16
C PHE A 49 -4.64 13.79 -0.75
N LEU A 50 -5.13 14.48 -1.78
CA LEU A 50 -6.41 14.15 -2.41
C LEU A 50 -6.36 12.80 -3.12
N ARG A 51 -5.26 12.52 -3.83
CA ARG A 51 -5.04 11.21 -4.49
C ARG A 51 -5.03 10.06 -3.49
N GLY A 52 -4.45 10.25 -2.30
CA GLY A 52 -4.44 9.22 -1.25
C GLY A 52 -5.85 8.85 -0.78
N ASN A 53 -6.72 9.85 -0.61
CA ASN A 53 -8.11 9.62 -0.19
C ASN A 53 -8.93 8.94 -1.29
N GLU A 54 -8.78 9.39 -2.55
CA GLU A 54 -9.47 8.81 -3.69
C GLU A 54 -9.08 7.33 -3.88
N ILE A 55 -7.79 7.02 -3.82
CA ILE A 55 -7.28 5.65 -3.91
C ILE A 55 -7.87 4.77 -2.81
N ASN A 56 -7.95 5.26 -1.56
CA ASN A 56 -8.55 4.51 -0.47
C ASN A 56 -10.03 4.21 -0.74
N LEU A 57 -10.81 5.21 -1.16
CA LEU A 57 -12.22 5.04 -1.50
C LEU A 57 -12.43 4.01 -2.60
N ILE A 58 -11.62 4.07 -3.67
CA ILE A 58 -11.68 3.10 -4.77
C ILE A 58 -11.39 1.70 -4.24
N TYR A 59 -10.33 1.51 -3.44
CA TYR A 59 -10.01 0.20 -2.89
C TYR A 59 -11.13 -0.37 -2.01
N GLN A 60 -11.75 0.44 -1.15
CA GLN A 60 -12.85 -0.02 -0.30
C GLN A 60 -14.08 -0.41 -1.13
N LEU A 61 -14.40 0.37 -2.16
CA LEU A 61 -15.50 0.07 -3.08
C LEU A 61 -15.24 -1.23 -3.85
N THR A 62 -14.03 -1.44 -4.37
CA THR A 62 -13.65 -2.68 -5.07
C THR A 62 -13.80 -3.89 -4.15
N ILE A 63 -13.26 -3.84 -2.93
CA ILE A 63 -13.37 -4.93 -1.95
C ILE A 63 -14.83 -5.23 -1.61
N HIS A 64 -15.66 -4.20 -1.45
CA HIS A 64 -17.08 -4.37 -1.14
C HIS A 64 -17.85 -5.05 -2.27
N ILE A 65 -17.59 -4.65 -3.52
CA ILE A 65 -18.22 -5.23 -4.71
C ILE A 65 -17.83 -6.71 -4.84
N GLU A 66 -16.55 -7.04 -4.72
CA GLU A 66 -16.06 -8.43 -4.80
C GLU A 66 -16.73 -9.32 -3.73
N ARG A 67 -16.76 -8.87 -2.47
CA ARG A 67 -17.45 -9.60 -1.38
C ARG A 67 -18.96 -9.76 -1.60
N SER A 68 -19.60 -8.78 -2.22
CA SER A 68 -21.03 -8.84 -2.51
C SER A 68 -21.33 -9.87 -3.62
N GLN A 69 -20.43 -10.04 -4.58
CA GLN A 69 -20.54 -11.08 -5.62
C GLN A 69 -20.31 -12.48 -5.05
N ASP A 70 -19.36 -12.64 -4.13
CA ASP A 70 -19.11 -13.92 -3.43
C ASP A 70 -20.28 -14.35 -2.54
N THR A 71 -20.92 -13.40 -1.86
CA THR A 71 -22.12 -13.68 -1.05
C THR A 71 -23.35 -13.98 -1.91
N ALA A 72 -23.52 -13.29 -3.03
CA ALA A 72 -24.61 -13.58 -3.99
C ALA A 72 -24.45 -14.95 -4.65
N SER A 73 -23.23 -15.35 -5.02
CA SER A 73 -22.97 -16.66 -5.63
C SER A 73 -23.19 -17.81 -4.64
N SER A 74 -22.70 -17.69 -3.40
CA SER A 74 -22.89 -18.71 -2.35
C SER A 74 -24.36 -18.88 -1.92
N THR A 75 -25.12 -17.80 -1.77
CA THR A 75 -26.57 -17.87 -1.49
C THR A 75 -27.36 -18.48 -2.63
N SER A 76 -27.01 -18.19 -3.90
CA SER A 76 -27.66 -18.80 -5.06
C SER A 76 -27.48 -20.32 -5.10
N LEU A 77 -26.28 -20.81 -4.75
CA LEU A 77 -25.95 -22.23 -4.66
C LEU A 77 -26.72 -22.92 -3.53
N ALA A 78 -26.75 -22.30 -2.34
CA ALA A 78 -27.51 -22.82 -1.20
C ALA A 78 -29.01 -22.92 -1.51
N THR A 79 -29.59 -21.90 -2.14
CA THR A 79 -31.00 -21.87 -2.53
C THR A 79 -31.32 -22.95 -3.58
N ARG A 80 -30.42 -23.16 -4.55
CA ARG A 80 -30.57 -24.19 -5.59
C ARG A 80 -30.48 -25.61 -5.01
N ASN A 81 -29.54 -25.84 -4.09
CA ASN A 81 -29.43 -27.13 -3.39
C ASN A 81 -30.66 -27.41 -2.51
N TRP A 82 -31.18 -26.39 -1.82
CA TRP A 82 -32.38 -26.53 -0.99
C TRP A 82 -33.63 -26.86 -1.82
N LYS A 83 -33.82 -26.18 -2.96
CA LYS A 83 -34.90 -26.50 -3.92
C LYS A 83 -34.80 -27.92 -4.47
N ASN A 84 -33.59 -28.41 -4.73
CA ASN A 84 -33.40 -29.79 -5.18
C ASN A 84 -33.75 -30.80 -4.08
N TYR A 85 -33.32 -30.58 -2.83
CA TYR A 85 -33.63 -31.48 -1.72
C TYR A 85 -35.14 -31.70 -1.55
N PHE A 86 -35.94 -30.62 -1.55
CA PHE A 86 -37.39 -30.71 -1.44
C PHE A 86 -38.11 -31.27 -2.67
N ARG A 87 -37.43 -31.40 -3.81
CA ARG A 87 -38.01 -32.01 -5.02
C ARG A 87 -37.94 -33.54 -4.99
N TRP A 88 -37.13 -34.11 -4.09
CA TRP A 88 -36.91 -35.55 -3.93
C TRP A 88 -37.46 -36.10 -2.60
N VAL A 89 -38.11 -35.26 -1.79
CA VAL A 89 -38.90 -35.63 -0.60
C VAL A 89 -40.38 -35.53 -0.98
#